data_AF-A0A7Y3G9G7-F1
#
_entry.id   AF-A0A7Y3G9G7-F1
#
_cell.length_a   1.000
_cell.length_b   1.000
_cell.length_c   1.000
_cell.angle_alpha   90.00
_cell.angle_beta   90.00
_cell.angle_gamma   90.00
#
_symmetry.space_group_name_H-M   'P 1'
#
loop_
_entity.id
_entity.type
_entity.pdbx_description
1 polymer ?
#
loop_
_entity_poly.entity_id
_entity_poly.type
_entity_poly.pdbx_seq_one_letter_code
_entity_poly.pdbx_strand_id
1 'polypeptide(L)' 'MKLEKGASAEAREQRIRELLGELTLDEKVFMLSGHGFLEQIQEDGGRYGARMYHVAAGNERLDVPALSFNDGPRGVNMG' A
#
# COMPACT_ATOMS: atom_id res chain seq x y z
N MET A 1 -8.10 -15.90 6.76
CA MET A 1 -8.76 -16.35 5.51
C MET A 1 -8.33 -15.43 4.38
N LYS A 2 -7.86 -15.95 3.22
CA LYS A 2 -7.62 -15.11 2.04
C LYS A 2 -8.97 -14.85 1.35
N LEU A 3 -9.21 -13.60 0.94
CA LEU A 3 -10.39 -13.24 0.17
C LEU A 3 -10.19 -13.70 -1.27
N GLU A 4 -11.19 -14.37 -1.83
CA GLU A 4 -11.21 -14.73 -3.24
C GLU A 4 -11.66 -13.55 -4.12
N LYS A 5 -11.21 -13.56 -5.38
CA LYS A 5 -11.63 -12.55 -6.37
C LYS A 5 -13.16 -12.60 -6.54
N GLY A 6 -13.80 -11.44 -6.47
CA GLY A 6 -15.25 -11.32 -6.60
C GLY A 6 -16.03 -11.53 -5.29
N ALA A 7 -15.36 -11.55 -4.13
CA ALA A 7 -16.01 -11.55 -2.83
C ALA A 7 -17.03 -10.40 -2.69
N SER A 8 -18.14 -10.68 -1.98
CA SER A 8 -19.19 -9.69 -1.74
C SER A 8 -18.68 -8.50 -0.93
N ALA A 9 -19.44 -7.40 -0.88
CA ALA A 9 -19.10 -6.27 -0.04
C ALA A 9 -19.01 -6.69 1.44
N GLU A 10 -19.97 -7.49 1.90
CA GLU A 10 -20.06 -7.97 3.29
C GLU A 10 -18.86 -8.85 3.65
N ALA A 11 -18.44 -9.76 2.75
CA ALA A 11 -17.27 -10.59 2.97
C ALA A 11 -15.97 -9.77 3.05
N ARG A 12 -15.85 -8.72 2.21
CA ARG A 12 -14.71 -7.80 2.26
C ARG A 12 -14.68 -7.00 3.56
N GLU A 13 -15.81 -6.43 3.95
CA GLU A 13 -15.95 -5.68 5.21
C GLU A 13 -15.64 -6.54 6.43
N GLN A 14 -16.13 -7.77 6.45
CA GLN A 14 -15.83 -8.72 7.52
C GLN A 14 -14.32 -8.98 7.63
N ARG A 15 -13.63 -9.22 6.50
CA ARG A 15 -12.19 -9.44 6.51
C ARG A 15 -11.41 -8.20 6.95
N ILE A 16 -11.84 -7.02 6.55
CA ILE A 16 -11.23 -5.75 6.99
C ILE A 16 -11.35 -5.61 8.51
N ARG A 17 -12.52 -5.89 9.09
CA ARG A 17 -12.73 -5.84 10.54
C ARG A 17 -11.83 -6.81 11.31
N GLU A 18 -11.67 -8.03 10.80
CA GLU A 18 -10.75 -9.02 11.39
C GLU A 18 -9.31 -8.48 11.42
N LEU A 19 -8.81 -8.00 10.28
CA LEU A 19 -7.46 -7.44 10.18
C LEU A 19 -7.28 -6.23 11.11
N LEU A 20 -8.25 -5.31 11.14
CA LEU A 20 -8.21 -4.13 12.00
C LEU A 20 -8.25 -4.48 13.50
N GLY A 21 -8.87 -5.61 13.87
CA GLY A 21 -8.87 -6.13 15.24
C GLY A 21 -7.53 -6.77 15.64
N GLU A 22 -6.78 -7.31 14.69
CA GLU A 22 -5.46 -7.90 14.92
C GLU A 22 -4.31 -6.88 14.93
N LEU A 23 -4.51 -5.71 14.31
CA LEU A 23 -3.50 -4.65 14.22
C LEU A 23 -3.40 -3.83 15.52
N THR A 24 -2.16 -3.62 15.98
CA THR A 24 -1.84 -2.64 17.03
C THR A 24 -2.02 -1.20 16.53
N LEU A 25 -2.02 -0.23 17.45
CA LEU A 25 -2.08 1.18 17.08
C LEU A 25 -0.86 1.59 16.25
N ASP A 26 0.34 1.16 16.66
CA ASP A 26 1.59 1.51 15.97
C ASP A 26 1.62 0.95 14.54
N GLU A 27 1.15 -0.27 14.34
CA GLU A 27 1.02 -0.85 12.99
C GLU A 27 0.02 -0.07 12.13
N LYS A 28 -1.11 0.38 12.70
CA LYS A 28 -2.09 1.23 11.98
C LYS A 28 -1.47 2.56 11.57
N VAL A 29 -0.75 3.21 12.49
CA VAL A 29 -0.07 4.50 12.23
C VAL A 29 1.02 4.31 11.19
N PHE A 30 1.80 3.24 11.28
CA PHE A 30 2.85 2.93 10.34
C PHE A 30 2.30 2.78 8.92
N MET A 31 1.22 2.01 8.74
CA MET A 31 0.54 1.80 7.44
C MET A 31 -0.05 3.09 6.84
N LEU A 32 -0.44 4.05 7.67
CA LEU A 32 -0.98 5.35 7.25
C LEU A 32 0.10 6.42 6.98
N SER A 33 1.36 6.08 7.20
CA SER A 33 2.49 6.97 6.99
C SER A 33 3.25 6.57 5.73
N GLY A 34 3.73 7.56 4.97
CA GLY A 34 4.54 7.31 3.79
C GLY A 34 6.00 7.05 4.14
N HIS A 35 6.60 6.02 3.53
CA HIS A 35 7.98 5.59 3.75
C HIS A 35 8.68 5.33 2.41
N GLY A 36 9.99 5.56 2.34
CA GLY A 36 10.82 5.19 1.19
C GLY A 36 10.74 6.07 -0.06
N PHE A 37 9.76 6.98 -0.17
CA PHE A 37 9.56 7.80 -1.37
C PHE A 37 10.79 8.63 -1.79
N LEU A 38 11.39 9.37 -0.85
CA LEU A 38 12.52 10.25 -1.16
C LEU A 38 13.81 9.47 -1.46
N GLU A 39 14.02 8.36 -0.76
CA GLU A 39 15.14 7.44 -0.99
C GLU A 39 15.03 6.83 -2.39
N GLN A 40 13.83 6.35 -2.75
CA GLN A 40 13.55 5.81 -4.07
C GLN A 40 13.79 6.84 -5.19
N ILE A 41 13.36 8.10 -5.00
CA ILE A 41 13.63 9.17 -5.98
C ILE A 41 15.14 9.39 -6.15
N GLN A 42 15.91 9.34 -5.06
CA GLN A 42 17.37 9.47 -5.13
C GLN A 42 18.01 8.29 -5.88
N GLU A 43 17.57 7.05 -5.61
CA GLU A 43 17.99 5.85 -6.36
C GLU A 43 17.68 5.97 -7.86
N ASP A 44 16.54 6.57 -8.19
CA ASP A 44 16.07 6.79 -9.56
C ASP A 44 16.74 8.03 -10.20
N GLY A 45 17.82 8.56 -9.62
CA GLY A 45 18.59 9.69 -10.16
C GLY A 45 17.83 11.01 -10.15
N GLY A 46 16.87 11.17 -9.24
CA GLY A 46 15.97 12.33 -9.18
C GLY A 46 14.80 12.28 -10.16
N ARG A 47 14.61 11.18 -10.91
CA ARG A 47 13.53 11.06 -11.88
C ARG A 47 12.22 10.64 -11.20
N TYR A 48 11.31 11.58 -11.08
CA TYR A 48 9.93 11.30 -10.66
C TYR A 48 9.22 10.39 -11.67
N GLY A 49 8.46 9.41 -11.19
CA GLY A 49 7.65 8.53 -12.05
C GLY A 49 8.44 7.49 -12.85
N ALA A 50 9.74 7.29 -12.59
CA ALA A 50 10.55 6.27 -13.27
C ALA A 50 10.02 4.83 -13.05
N ARG A 51 9.41 4.58 -11.89
CA ARG A 51 8.70 3.34 -11.52
C ARG A 51 7.57 3.67 -10.54
N MET A 52 6.75 2.68 -10.21
CA MET A 52 5.76 2.81 -9.13
C MET A 52 6.47 3.21 -7.85
N TYR A 53 5.90 4.16 -7.10
CA TYR A 53 6.52 4.72 -5.92
C TYR A 53 5.82 4.26 -4.65
N HIS A 54 6.61 4.03 -3.60
CA HIS A 54 6.11 3.68 -2.28
C HIS A 54 5.77 4.95 -1.51
N VAL A 55 4.50 5.11 -1.14
CA VAL A 55 4.04 6.19 -0.22
C VAL A 55 3.09 5.67 0.86
N ALA A 56 2.94 4.36 0.95
CA ALA A 56 2.23 3.71 2.06
C ALA A 56 3.07 2.53 2.55
N ALA A 57 2.82 2.12 3.79
CA ALA A 57 3.40 0.93 4.38
C ALA A 57 2.40 -0.23 4.41
N GLY A 58 2.93 -1.44 4.32
CA GLY A 58 2.19 -2.67 4.58
C GLY A 58 2.29 -3.09 6.05
N ASN A 59 1.91 -4.34 6.32
CA ASN A 59 2.14 -5.00 7.59
C ASN A 59 2.69 -6.41 7.33
N GLU A 60 3.98 -6.62 7.62
CA GLU A 60 4.65 -7.90 7.37
C GLU A 60 4.08 -9.04 8.23
N ARG A 61 3.73 -8.75 9.49
CA ARG A 61 3.22 -9.75 10.45
C ARG A 61 1.92 -10.39 9.98
N LEU A 62 1.03 -9.61 9.37
CA LEU A 62 -0.26 -10.03 8.86
C LEU A 62 -0.27 -10.33 7.36
N ASP A 63 0.90 -10.36 6.71
CA ASP A 63 1.05 -10.60 5.26
C ASP A 63 0.23 -9.60 4.41
N VAL A 64 0.21 -8.33 4.84
CA VAL A 64 -0.42 -7.24 4.10
C VAL A 64 0.66 -6.49 3.32
N PRO A 65 0.70 -6.59 1.98
CA PRO A 65 1.72 -5.91 1.19
C PRO A 65 1.54 -4.38 1.26
N ALA A 66 2.65 -3.66 1.14
CA ALA A 66 2.61 -2.20 0.99
C ALA A 66 1.90 -1.81 -0.31
N LEU A 67 1.16 -0.70 -0.26
CA LEU A 67 0.54 -0.14 -1.46
C LEU A 67 1.56 0.69 -2.24
N SER A 68 1.73 0.36 -3.51
CA SER A 68 2.48 1.18 -4.46
C SER A 68 1.53 2.11 -5.20
N PHE A 69 2.03 3.30 -5.52
CA PHE A 69 1.29 4.34 -6.21
C PHE A 69 1.98 4.69 -7.52
N ASN A 70 1.20 5.16 -8.48
CA ASN A 70 1.69 5.66 -9.74
C ASN A 70 0.71 6.72 -10.23
N ASP A 71 1.24 7.77 -10.82
CA ASP A 71 0.42 8.86 -11.32
C ASP A 71 -0.21 8.53 -12.66
N GLY A 72 -1.32 9.22 -12.91
CA GLY A 72 -1.62 9.71 -14.24
C GLY A 72 -3.08 9.54 -14.63
N PRO A 73 -3.88 10.62 -14.61
CA PRO A 73 -5.26 10.56 -15.11
C PRO A 73 -5.34 10.28 -16.63
N ARG A 74 -4.21 10.34 -17.34
CA ARG A 74 -4.09 10.05 -18.78
C ARG A 74 -3.36 8.72 -19.08
N GLY A 75 -3.05 7.92 -18.07
CA GLY A 75 -2.28 6.69 -18.20
C GLY A 75 -1.10 6.64 -17.24
N VAL A 76 -0.45 5.48 -17.16
CA VAL A 76 0.69 5.21 -16.26
C VAL A 76 1.82 6.22 -16.51
N ASN A 77 2.21 6.96 -15.48
CA ASN A 77 3.38 7.82 -15.53
C ASN A 77 4.65 6.96 -15.56
N MET A 78 5.49 7.18 -16.57
CA MET A 78 6.75 6.45 -16.82
C MET A 78 7.98 7.38 -16.78
N GLY A 79 7.82 8.59 -16.21
CA GLY A 79 8.87 9.58 -15.98
C GLY A 79 9.10 10.54 -17.14
#